data_AF-A0AAU9N1R1-F1
#
_entry.id   AF-A0AAU9N1R1-F1
#
_cell.length_a   1.000
_cell.length_b   1.000
_cell.length_c   1.000
_cell.angle_alpha   90.00
_cell.angle_beta   90.00
_cell.angle_gamma   90.00
#
_symmetry.space_group_name_H-M   'P 1'
#
loop_
_entity.id
_entity.type
_entity.pdbx_description
1 polymer ?
#
loop_
_entity_poly.entity_id
_entity_poly.type
_entity_poly.pdbx_seq_one_letter_code
_entity_poly.pdbx_strand_id
1 'polypeptide(L)'
;MLSIPNLQCIGVTTLDEYRKHIEKDPGLERRFQPVKVPEPTVDETIHILKGLREQYEIHHKLRYTDEALVAAAHLSYQYISDHFLPDKVIDLIDEAGSRVRLRHDQVRLFSSLSPSIDNQLSMFFYQLPEEAIELEKELRQITKEKNEVVRGQDFETTGELRDQEMDLKTQI
;
A
#
# COMPACT_ATOMS: atom_id res chain seq x y z
N MET A 1 27.28 -2.97 -33.52
CA MET A 1 26.94 -2.67 -34.93
C MET A 1 25.68 -3.44 -35.27
N LEU A 2 24.54 -2.76 -35.46
CA LEU A 2 23.28 -3.34 -35.95
C LEU A 2 23.39 -3.70 -37.45
N SER A 3 24.30 -4.61 -37.78
CA SER A 3 24.64 -4.99 -39.17
C SER A 3 24.16 -6.39 -39.54
N ILE A 4 23.30 -6.99 -38.71
CA ILE A 4 22.70 -8.31 -38.98
C ILE A 4 21.51 -8.11 -39.92
N PRO A 5 21.52 -8.69 -41.13
CA PRO A 5 20.36 -8.65 -42.02
C PRO A 5 19.13 -9.23 -41.29
N ASN A 6 18.01 -8.50 -41.32
CA ASN A 6 16.71 -8.86 -40.72
C ASN A 6 16.58 -8.82 -39.19
N LEU A 7 17.47 -8.12 -38.47
CA LEU A 7 17.23 -7.85 -37.05
C LEU A 7 16.09 -6.85 -36.87
N GLN A 8 14.99 -7.29 -36.27
CA GLN A 8 13.90 -6.44 -35.78
C GLN A 8 13.98 -6.35 -34.26
N CYS A 9 13.86 -5.14 -33.72
CA CYS A 9 13.80 -4.93 -32.28
C CYS A 9 12.90 -3.76 -31.95
N ILE A 10 12.37 -3.77 -30.72
CA ILE A 10 11.63 -2.67 -30.12
C ILE A 10 12.47 -2.18 -28.94
N GLY A 11 12.83 -0.90 -28.95
CA GLY A 11 13.50 -0.25 -27.83
C GLY A 11 12.48 0.49 -26.96
N VAL A 12 12.62 0.37 -25.64
CA VAL A 12 11.85 1.13 -24.65
C VAL A 12 12.82 2.04 -23.93
N THR A 13 12.57 3.34 -23.95
CA THR A 13 13.44 4.36 -23.36
C THR A 13 12.67 5.65 -23.13
N THR A 14 13.19 6.53 -22.29
CA THR A 14 12.63 7.87 -22.11
C THR A 14 12.98 8.78 -23.30
N LEU A 15 12.21 9.86 -23.47
CA LEU A 15 12.47 10.83 -24.53
C LEU A 15 13.86 11.48 -24.41
N ASP A 16 14.34 11.69 -23.18
CA ASP A 16 15.62 12.32 -22.90
C ASP A 16 16.80 11.39 -23.21
N GLU A 17 16.68 10.11 -22.88
CA GLU A 17 17.66 9.10 -23.28
C GLU A 17 17.70 8.91 -24.79
N TYR A 18 16.53 8.88 -25.45
CA TYR A 18 16.45 8.82 -26.92
C TYR A 18 17.22 9.98 -27.57
N ARG A 19 16.97 11.22 -27.12
CA ARG A 19 17.67 12.42 -27.61
C ARG A 19 19.16 12.37 -27.35
N LYS A 20 19.59 11.81 -26.22
CA LYS A 20 20.99 11.79 -25.80
C LYS A 20 21.80 10.71 -26.55
N HIS A 21 21.19 9.57 -26.85
CA HIS A 21 21.91 8.37 -27.29
C HIS A 21 21.54 7.84 -28.67
N ILE A 22 20.32 8.10 -29.16
CA ILE A 22 19.85 7.58 -30.45
C ILE A 22 19.84 8.68 -31.51
N GLU A 23 19.23 9.82 -31.21
CA GLU A 23 19.09 10.95 -32.15
C GLU A 23 20.44 11.56 -32.54
N LYS A 24 21.46 11.43 -31.68
CA LYS A 24 22.82 11.91 -31.97
C LYS A 24 23.63 10.98 -32.88
N ASP A 25 23.20 9.74 -33.08
CA ASP A 25 23.88 8.77 -33.95
C ASP A 25 23.12 8.64 -35.28
N PRO A 26 23.67 9.19 -36.40
CA PRO A 26 23.01 9.16 -37.70
C PRO A 26 22.70 7.75 -38.23
N GLY A 27 23.45 6.73 -37.78
CA GLY A 27 23.24 5.35 -38.15
C GLY A 27 22.04 4.73 -37.44
N LEU A 28 21.80 5.12 -36.19
CA LEU A 28 20.65 4.66 -35.39
C LEU A 28 19.39 5.45 -35.72
N GLU A 29 19.49 6.78 -35.87
CA GLU A 29 18.38 7.66 -36.20
C GLU A 29 17.65 7.23 -37.49
N ARG A 30 18.40 6.73 -38.49
CA ARG A 30 17.82 6.24 -39.75
C ARG A 30 17.17 4.85 -39.65
N ARG A 31 17.41 4.12 -38.56
CA ARG A 31 16.92 2.74 -38.36
C ARG A 31 15.78 2.66 -37.36
N PHE A 32 15.72 3.61 -36.43
CA PHE A 32 14.66 3.68 -35.43
C PHE A 32 13.62 4.73 -35.82
N GLN A 33 12.37 4.32 -35.90
CA GLN A 33 11.24 5.23 -35.96
C GLN A 33 10.69 5.40 -34.53
N PRO A 34 10.76 6.61 -33.93
CA PRO A 34 10.21 6.82 -32.60
C PRO A 34 8.68 6.78 -32.65
N VAL A 35 8.09 6.05 -31.70
CA VAL A 35 6.65 6.03 -31.44
C VAL A 35 6.46 6.49 -30.00
N LYS A 36 5.77 7.62 -29.82
CA LYS A 36 5.46 8.12 -28.48
C LYS A 36 4.27 7.36 -27.92
N VAL A 37 4.43 6.84 -26.71
CA VAL A 37 3.36 6.20 -25.95
C VAL A 37 2.94 7.18 -24.85
N PRO A 38 1.74 7.78 -24.93
CA PRO A 38 1.24 8.62 -23.87
C PRO A 38 0.83 7.78 -22.65
N GLU A 39 0.77 8.44 -21.49
CA GLU A 39 0.09 7.88 -20.32
C GLU A 39 -1.37 7.59 -20.67
N PRO A 40 -1.92 6.41 -20.30
CA PRO A 40 -3.33 6.09 -20.52
C PRO A 40 -4.23 6.99 -19.69
N THR A 41 -5.45 7.19 -20.17
CA THR A 41 -6.51 7.84 -19.40
C THR A 41 -6.94 6.99 -18.20
N VAL A 42 -7.68 7.58 -17.26
CA VAL A 42 -8.24 6.86 -16.12
C VAL A 42 -9.16 5.72 -16.60
N ASP A 43 -10.01 5.97 -17.59
CA ASP A 43 -10.93 4.97 -18.15
C ASP A 43 -10.20 3.82 -18.84
N GLU A 44 -9.16 4.13 -19.62
CA GLU A 44 -8.28 3.10 -20.22
C GLU A 44 -7.57 2.30 -19.14
N THR A 45 -7.10 2.95 -18.07
CA THR A 45 -6.48 2.27 -16.94
C THR A 45 -7.46 1.32 -16.26
N ILE A 46 -8.72 1.71 -16.03
CA ILE A 46 -9.75 0.81 -15.50
C ILE A 46 -9.92 -0.43 -16.38
N HIS A 47 -9.87 -0.28 -17.71
CA HIS A 47 -9.93 -1.42 -18.63
C HIS A 47 -8.69 -2.33 -18.53
N ILE A 48 -7.49 -1.74 -18.42
CA ILE A 48 -6.25 -2.49 -18.18
C ILE A 48 -6.37 -3.29 -16.89
N LEU A 49 -6.83 -2.68 -15.80
CA LEU A 49 -7.03 -3.34 -14.51
C LEU A 49 -8.03 -4.50 -14.59
N LYS A 50 -9.13 -4.34 -15.33
CA LYS A 50 -10.08 -5.42 -15.58
C LYS A 50 -9.45 -6.59 -16.32
N GLY A 51 -8.53 -6.32 -17.26
CA GLY A 51 -7.75 -7.36 -17.95
C GLY A 51 -6.75 -8.08 -17.02
N LEU A 52 -6.18 -7.38 -16.05
CA LEU A 52 -5.24 -7.93 -15.07
C LEU A 52 -5.94 -8.62 -13.88
N ARG A 53 -7.22 -8.29 -13.61
CA ARG A 53 -7.96 -8.68 -12.40
C ARG A 53 -7.80 -10.16 -12.07
N GLU A 54 -8.06 -11.05 -13.01
CA GLU A 54 -8.05 -12.51 -12.74
C GLU A 54 -6.69 -12.99 -12.20
N GLN A 55 -5.59 -12.50 -12.78
CA GLN A 55 -4.24 -12.87 -12.34
C GLN A 55 -3.97 -12.40 -10.91
N TYR A 56 -4.36 -11.17 -10.59
CA TYR A 56 -4.21 -10.59 -9.27
C TYR A 56 -5.12 -11.24 -8.23
N GLU A 57 -6.36 -11.61 -8.59
CA GLU A 57 -7.28 -12.33 -7.72
C GLU A 57 -6.74 -13.71 -7.34
N ILE A 58 -6.17 -14.44 -8.31
CA ILE A 58 -5.52 -15.73 -8.08
C ILE A 58 -4.30 -15.55 -7.18
N HIS A 59 -3.45 -14.57 -7.46
CA HIS A 59 -2.24 -14.30 -6.69
C HIS A 59 -2.55 -13.93 -5.24
N HIS A 60 -3.53 -13.06 -5.02
CA HIS A 60 -3.92 -12.57 -3.71
C HIS A 60 -4.97 -13.43 -3.00
N LYS A 61 -5.53 -14.44 -3.68
CA LYS A 61 -6.60 -15.31 -3.16
C LYS A 61 -7.81 -14.52 -2.63
N LEU A 62 -8.18 -13.45 -3.33
CA LEU A 62 -9.32 -12.60 -3.01
C LEU A 62 -10.03 -12.15 -4.30
N ARG A 63 -11.14 -11.43 -4.16
CA ARG A 63 -11.85 -10.85 -5.29
C ARG A 63 -11.77 -9.32 -5.23
N TYR A 64 -11.48 -8.70 -6.37
CA TYR A 64 -11.53 -7.25 -6.52
C TYR A 64 -12.88 -6.87 -7.10
N THR A 65 -13.62 -6.02 -6.41
CA THR A 65 -14.88 -5.49 -6.94
C THR A 65 -14.60 -4.44 -8.01
N ASP A 66 -15.56 -4.24 -8.91
CA ASP A 66 -15.42 -3.23 -9.97
C ASP A 66 -15.28 -1.82 -9.36
N GLU A 67 -15.98 -1.55 -8.26
CA GLU A 67 -15.88 -0.28 -7.53
C GLU A 67 -14.47 -0.06 -6.96
N ALA A 68 -13.81 -1.11 -6.47
CA ALA A 68 -12.46 -1.02 -5.95
C ALA A 68 -11.44 -0.67 -7.04
N LEU A 69 -11.57 -1.26 -8.24
CA LEU A 69 -10.71 -0.95 -9.38
C LEU A 69 -10.91 0.49 -9.85
N VAL A 70 -12.16 0.94 -9.94
CA VAL A 70 -12.51 2.32 -10.32
C VAL A 70 -11.96 3.31 -9.28
N ALA A 71 -12.17 3.05 -8.00
CA ALA A 71 -11.67 3.90 -6.92
C ALA A 71 -10.14 3.98 -6.93
N ALA A 72 -9.44 2.85 -7.10
CA ALA A 72 -7.99 2.82 -7.17
C ALA A 72 -7.45 3.67 -8.34
N ALA A 73 -8.08 3.57 -9.52
CA ALA A 73 -7.72 4.36 -10.69
C ALA A 73 -7.89 5.88 -10.44
N HIS A 74 -9.06 6.31 -9.96
CA HIS A 74 -9.33 7.73 -9.71
C HIS A 74 -8.47 8.31 -8.57
N LEU A 75 -8.34 7.60 -7.45
CA LEU A 75 -7.60 8.10 -6.30
C LEU A 75 -6.10 8.18 -6.59
N SER A 76 -5.54 7.18 -7.27
CA SER A 76 -4.12 7.23 -7.67
C SER A 76 -3.86 8.40 -8.62
N TYR A 77 -4.77 8.66 -9.56
CA TYR A 77 -4.63 9.74 -10.52
C TYR A 77 -4.65 11.10 -9.82
N GLN A 78 -5.53 11.24 -8.83
CA GLN A 78 -5.71 12.49 -8.11
C GLN A 78 -4.60 12.78 -7.09
N TYR A 79 -4.10 11.77 -6.39
CA TYR A 79 -3.25 11.96 -5.21
C TYR A 79 -1.80 11.49 -5.38
N ILE A 80 -1.48 10.66 -6.38
CA ILE A 80 -0.12 10.20 -6.66
C ILE A 80 0.34 10.85 -7.98
N SER A 81 1.25 11.82 -7.86
CA SER A 81 1.65 12.71 -8.96
C SER A 81 3.07 12.48 -9.48
N ASP A 82 3.88 11.72 -8.76
CA ASP A 82 5.27 11.37 -9.09
C ASP A 82 5.39 10.11 -9.96
N HIS A 83 4.26 9.41 -10.20
CA HIS A 83 4.17 8.21 -11.01
C HIS A 83 3.08 8.33 -12.08
N PHE A 84 3.22 7.52 -13.14
CA PHE A 84 2.31 7.50 -14.28
C PHE A 84 1.34 6.31 -14.18
N LEU A 85 0.13 6.48 -14.72
CA LEU A 85 -0.75 5.37 -15.03
C LEU A 85 -0.13 4.47 -16.12
N PRO A 86 -0.44 3.16 -16.14
CA PRO A 86 -1.26 2.42 -15.17
C PRO A 86 -0.45 1.93 -13.95
N ASP A 87 0.87 2.08 -13.97
CA ASP A 87 1.83 1.49 -13.03
C ASP A 87 1.48 1.80 -11.57
N LYS A 88 1.27 3.08 -11.25
CA LYS A 88 0.90 3.51 -9.89
C LYS A 88 -0.37 2.87 -9.33
N VAL A 89 -1.34 2.52 -10.18
CA VAL A 89 -2.57 1.86 -9.72
C VAL A 89 -2.32 0.38 -9.47
N ILE A 90 -1.50 -0.24 -10.32
CA ILE A 90 -1.13 -1.63 -10.19
C ILE A 90 -0.41 -1.83 -8.86
N ASP A 91 0.54 -0.95 -8.51
CA ASP A 91 1.23 -0.98 -7.22
C ASP A 91 0.26 -0.86 -6.04
N LEU A 92 -0.69 0.08 -6.11
CA LEU A 92 -1.72 0.25 -5.06
C LEU A 92 -2.59 -0.99 -4.89
N ILE A 93 -3.01 -1.62 -5.99
CA ILE A 93 -3.83 -2.82 -5.95
C ILE A 93 -3.03 -4.00 -5.39
N ASP A 94 -1.77 -4.13 -5.78
CA ASP A 94 -0.87 -5.19 -5.28
C ASP A 94 -0.66 -5.08 -3.77
N GLU A 95 -0.35 -3.87 -3.29
CA GLU A 95 -0.16 -3.60 -1.86
C GLU A 95 -1.46 -3.84 -1.07
N ALA A 96 -2.59 -3.30 -1.56
CA ALA A 96 -3.88 -3.48 -0.92
C ALA A 96 -4.29 -4.96 -0.87
N GLY A 97 -4.07 -5.69 -1.97
CA GLY A 97 -4.35 -7.11 -2.08
C GLY A 97 -3.59 -7.95 -1.08
N SER A 98 -2.27 -7.74 -1.03
CA SER A 98 -1.37 -8.40 -0.08
C SER A 98 -1.79 -8.11 1.36
N ARG A 99 -2.16 -6.86 1.69
CA ARG A 99 -2.61 -6.48 3.04
C ARG A 99 -3.91 -7.18 3.44
N VAL A 100 -4.89 -7.29 2.54
CA VAL A 100 -6.16 -7.98 2.84
C VAL A 100 -5.93 -9.48 3.04
N ARG A 101 -5.10 -10.10 2.19
CA ARG A 101 -4.75 -11.52 2.32
C ARG A 101 -4.10 -11.82 3.67
N LEU A 102 -3.11 -11.03 4.07
CA LEU A 102 -2.42 -11.20 5.36
C LEU A 102 -3.39 -11.12 6.55
N ARG A 103 -4.31 -10.15 6.54
CA ARG A 103 -5.35 -10.05 7.59
C ARG A 103 -6.25 -11.28 7.63
N HIS A 104 -6.67 -11.77 6.48
CA HIS A 104 -7.56 -12.94 6.41
C HIS A 104 -6.86 -14.22 6.86
N ASP A 105 -5.58 -14.41 6.53
CA ASP A 105 -4.77 -15.55 7.00
C ASP A 105 -4.59 -15.51 8.53
N GLN A 106 -4.39 -14.31 9.10
CA GLN A 106 -4.37 -14.12 10.56
C GLN A 106 -5.70 -14.51 11.21
N VAL A 107 -6.83 -13.96 10.71
CA VAL A 107 -8.17 -14.28 11.25
C VAL A 107 -8.46 -15.78 11.19
N ARG A 108 -8.07 -16.47 10.10
CA ARG A 108 -8.23 -17.92 9.98
C ARG A 108 -7.47 -18.67 11.06
N LEU A 109 -6.21 -18.31 11.29
CA LEU A 109 -5.41 -18.92 12.34
C LEU A 109 -6.09 -18.78 13.71
N PHE A 110 -6.60 -17.59 14.04
CA PHE A 110 -7.31 -17.36 15.31
C PHE A 110 -8.62 -18.13 15.42
N SER A 111 -9.44 -18.16 14.37
CA SER A 111 -10.69 -18.92 14.37
C SER A 111 -10.47 -20.43 14.55
N SER A 112 -9.34 -20.96 14.07
CA SER A 112 -8.97 -22.37 14.25
C SER A 112 -8.51 -22.70 15.67
N LEU A 113 -7.98 -21.71 16.39
CA LEU A 113 -7.48 -21.85 17.76
C LEU A 113 -8.56 -21.61 18.83
N SER A 114 -9.63 -20.85 18.51
CA SER A 114 -10.76 -20.62 19.42
C SER A 114 -12.10 -20.55 18.65
N PRO A 115 -12.78 -21.69 18.43
CA PRO A 115 -14.01 -21.78 17.63
C PRO A 115 -15.23 -21.08 18.25
N SER A 116 -15.17 -20.71 19.52
CA SER A 116 -16.30 -20.20 20.30
C SER A 116 -16.56 -18.71 20.14
N ILE A 117 -15.82 -18.01 19.28
CA ILE A 117 -15.91 -16.55 19.17
C ILE A 117 -16.49 -16.15 17.82
N ASP A 118 -17.81 -16.19 17.74
CA ASP A 118 -18.55 -15.70 16.59
C ASP A 118 -18.63 -14.16 16.58
N ASN A 119 -18.28 -13.61 15.42
CA ASN A 119 -18.80 -12.38 14.79
C ASN A 119 -18.59 -10.99 15.40
N GLN A 120 -17.89 -10.82 16.53
CA GLN A 120 -17.47 -9.48 17.00
C GLN A 120 -15.96 -9.22 16.92
N LEU A 121 -15.16 -10.25 16.68
CA LEU A 121 -13.70 -10.19 16.77
C LEU A 121 -12.94 -9.69 15.54
N SER A 122 -13.59 -9.60 14.38
CA SER A 122 -12.91 -9.12 13.16
C SER A 122 -12.40 -7.67 13.30
N MET A 123 -12.90 -6.95 14.31
CA MET A 123 -12.54 -5.56 14.60
C MET A 123 -11.51 -5.42 15.75
N PHE A 124 -11.15 -6.51 16.47
CA PHE A 124 -10.43 -6.44 17.75
C PHE A 124 -9.00 -7.02 17.79
N PHE A 125 -8.50 -7.64 16.70
CA PHE A 125 -7.22 -8.37 16.70
C PHE A 125 -6.45 -8.13 15.38
N TYR A 126 -5.48 -7.22 15.18
CA TYR A 126 -4.59 -6.46 16.05
C TYR A 126 -4.09 -7.27 17.25
N GLN A 127 -3.39 -8.37 17.00
CA GLN A 127 -2.67 -9.05 18.08
C GLN A 127 -1.25 -8.52 18.21
N LEU A 128 -1.13 -7.52 19.07
CA LEU A 128 0.03 -7.33 19.92
C LEU A 128 0.16 -8.54 20.89
N PRO A 129 1.38 -8.88 21.38
CA PRO A 129 1.57 -9.92 22.39
C PRO A 129 0.68 -9.69 23.62
N GLU A 130 0.31 -10.74 24.37
CA GLU A 130 -0.53 -10.59 25.59
C GLU A 130 0.01 -9.53 26.55
N GLU A 131 1.33 -9.44 26.67
CA GLU A 131 2.05 -8.41 27.42
C GLU A 131 1.75 -7.00 26.92
N ALA A 132 1.74 -6.78 25.60
CA ALA A 132 1.43 -5.48 25.01
C ALA A 132 -0.06 -5.11 25.11
N ILE A 133 -0.97 -6.10 25.16
CA ILE A 133 -2.40 -5.87 25.44
C ILE A 133 -2.60 -5.43 26.89
N GLU A 134 -1.85 -6.00 27.83
CA GLU A 134 -1.85 -5.57 29.23
C GLU A 134 -1.26 -4.16 29.39
N LEU A 135 -0.10 -3.89 28.76
CA LEU A 135 0.53 -2.57 28.76
C LEU A 135 -0.38 -1.48 28.17
N GLU A 136 -1.11 -1.76 27.09
CA GLU A 136 -2.03 -0.78 26.49
C GLU A 136 -3.27 -0.52 27.37
N LYS A 137 -3.76 -1.54 28.11
CA LYS A 137 -4.83 -1.35 29.11
C LYS A 137 -4.36 -0.48 30.28
N GLU A 138 -3.16 -0.73 30.80
CA GLU A 138 -2.56 0.06 31.88
C GLU A 138 -2.32 1.51 31.44
N LEU A 139 -1.74 1.71 30.25
CA LEU A 139 -1.53 3.03 29.68
C LEU A 139 -2.84 3.81 29.52
N ARG A 140 -3.92 3.14 29.08
CA ARG A 140 -5.23 3.77 28.94
C ARG A 140 -5.82 4.18 30.29
N GLN A 141 -5.62 3.37 31.32
CA GLN A 141 -6.07 3.68 32.68
C GLN A 141 -5.31 4.88 33.25
N ILE A 142 -3.97 4.86 33.17
CA ILE A 142 -3.11 5.95 33.63
C ILE A 142 -3.39 7.25 32.87
N THR A 143 -3.61 7.18 31.56
CA THR A 143 -3.97 8.35 30.75
C THR A 143 -5.31 8.96 31.19
N LYS A 144 -6.27 8.11 31.56
CA LYS A 144 -7.58 8.55 32.06
C LYS A 144 -7.45 9.22 33.42
N GLU A 145 -6.75 8.57 34.35
CA GLU A 145 -6.48 9.10 35.70
C GLU A 145 -5.71 10.43 35.63
N LYS A 146 -4.66 10.51 34.81
CA LYS A 146 -3.89 11.74 34.58
C LYS A 146 -4.79 12.88 34.08
N ASN A 147 -5.67 12.61 33.12
CA ASN A 147 -6.59 13.64 32.61
C ASN A 147 -7.60 14.12 33.66
N GLU A 148 -8.00 13.25 34.59
CA GLU A 148 -8.86 13.61 35.71
C GLU A 148 -8.10 14.48 36.75
N VAL A 149 -6.85 14.12 37.06
CA VAL A 149 -5.98 14.84 37.99
C VAL A 149 -5.57 16.22 37.44
N VAL A 150 -5.24 16.32 36.15
CA VAL A 150 -4.95 17.59 35.46
C VAL A 150 -6.14 18.55 35.54
N ARG A 151 -7.38 18.02 35.41
CA ARG A 151 -8.60 18.82 35.60
C ARG A 151 -8.80 19.24 37.05
N GLY A 152 -8.32 18.44 38.01
CA GLY A 152 -8.30 18.74 39.43
C GLY A 152 -7.20 19.73 39.88
N GLN A 153 -6.32 20.17 38.97
CA GLN A 153 -5.19 21.07 39.24
C GLN A 153 -4.18 20.55 40.28
N ASP A 154 -4.09 19.23 40.46
CA ASP A 154 -3.10 18.63 41.34
C ASP A 154 -1.83 18.32 40.54
N PHE A 155 -0.86 19.24 40.62
CA PHE A 155 0.32 19.24 39.75
C PHE A 155 1.40 18.24 40.17
N GLU A 156 1.43 17.82 41.44
CA GLU A 156 2.41 16.84 41.93
C GLU A 156 2.08 15.45 41.39
N THR A 157 0.84 14.98 41.58
CA THR A 157 0.36 13.68 41.07
C THR A 157 0.26 13.65 39.54
N THR A 158 0.03 14.81 38.90
CA THR A 158 0.13 14.94 37.42
C THR A 158 1.54 14.62 36.92
N GLY A 159 2.58 15.00 37.66
CA GLY A 159 3.97 14.73 37.32
C GLY A 159 4.27 13.23 37.34
N GLU A 160 3.90 12.55 38.42
CA GLU A 160 4.13 11.11 38.60
C GLU A 160 3.42 10.26 37.54
N LEU A 161 2.15 10.57 37.24
CA LEU A 161 1.39 9.86 36.20
C LEU A 161 1.94 10.11 34.79
N ARG A 162 2.59 11.25 34.55
CA ARG A 162 3.25 11.54 33.26
C ARG A 162 4.50 10.69 33.07
N ASP A 163 5.28 10.52 34.13
CA ASP A 163 6.50 9.72 34.09
C ASP A 163 6.14 8.22 33.92
N GLN A 164 5.13 7.73 34.64
CA GLN A 164 4.58 6.38 34.45
C GLN A 164 4.01 6.14 33.04
N GLU A 165 3.30 7.12 32.46
CA GLU A 165 2.81 7.04 31.07
C GLU A 165 3.96 6.96 30.07
N MET A 166 5.06 7.69 30.32
CA MET A 166 6.23 7.70 29.44
C MET A 166 6.99 6.36 29.50
N ASP A 167 7.13 5.79 30.69
CA ASP A 167 7.78 4.49 30.88
C ASP A 167 7.00 3.36 30.21
N LEU A 168 5.67 3.33 30.36
CA LEU A 168 4.80 2.36 29.69
C LEU A 168 4.82 2.49 28.17
N LYS A 169 4.85 3.72 27.65
CA LYS A 169 4.99 3.97 26.19
C LYS A 169 6.32 3.50 25.62
N THR A 170 7.35 3.36 26.46
CA THR A 170 8.69 2.90 26.03
C THR A 170 8.76 1.37 25.96
N GLN A 171 7.81 0.66 26.60
CA GLN A 171 7.76 -0.80 26.68
C GLN A 171 6.83 -1.45 25.65
N ILE A 172 6.03 -0.66 24.94
CA ILE A 172 5.16 -1.06 23.82
C ILE A 172 5.93 -0.95 22.50
#